data_AF-W9SAU0-F1
#
_entry.id   AF-W9SAU0-F1
#
_cell.length_a   1.000
_cell.length_b   1.000
_cell.length_c   1.000
_cell.angle_alpha   90.00
_cell.angle_beta   90.00
_cell.angle_gamma   90.00
#
_symmetry.space_group_name_H-M   'P 1'
#
loop_
_entity.id
_entity.type
_entity.pdbx_description
1 polymer ?
#
loop_
_entity_poly.entity_id
_entity_poly.type
_entity_poly.pdbx_seq_one_letter_code
_entity_poly.pdbx_strand_id
1 'polypeptide(L)'
;MLSCRRSTRSFSSVAFSNFLVEALSTGAFSGSVGGVEFGESAVMEKSNSNVFELIVKRREPTLGVEFGESAVMEKSNSNVFELIVKRREPTLVCPAEETEKGLYFLSNLDQNIAVIVRTIYGFKSEEKGNDKAGEVIRNALEKLLVYYYPLAGRLTISSEGKLIVNCSREGVVFVEAEADCVMEEIGDLTKPDSETLGKLVYDVPGAKNILEMPPLVAQVTKLKCGGFVLGLCLNHCMVDGIGAMEFVNSWGETARGIPLTAPPFLDRTILKSRVPSRIEYLHREFSEIKDVSSTNKLYEDKMLYKSFCFDPEMLEKLKMKAKENGALEKCTTFEALSAFVWRGRTKALRMLPEQETKLLFAVDGRPKFIPPLPKGYFGNGIVLTNSICQAGELMEKPLSFAVRLVQEAINIVNDRYMRSAIDYFEVTRARPSLASTLLITTWSRLSFHKTDFGWGEPVLSGPVALPEKEVILFLSHGKERNGINVLLGLPAPAMKMFQQLMHI
;
A
#
# COMPACT_ATOMS: atom_id res chain seq x y z
N MET A 1 -27.36 -16.78 51.40
CA MET A 1 -26.18 -17.62 51.13
C MET A 1 -26.53 -18.63 50.05
N LEU A 2 -25.93 -18.53 48.85
CA LEU A 2 -25.50 -19.66 48.01
C LEU A 2 -24.95 -19.13 46.67
N SER A 3 -23.63 -18.93 46.69
CA SER A 3 -22.63 -19.13 45.64
C SER A 3 -23.07 -19.20 44.17
N CYS A 4 -22.66 -18.20 43.38
CA CYS A 4 -22.56 -18.27 41.92
C CYS A 4 -21.07 -18.49 41.57
N ARG A 5 -20.71 -19.70 41.13
CA ARG A 5 -19.36 -20.03 40.62
C ARG A 5 -19.22 -19.49 39.19
N ARG A 6 -18.35 -18.49 39.01
CA ARG A 6 -17.80 -18.11 37.69
C ARG A 6 -16.77 -19.16 37.26
N SER A 7 -17.01 -19.80 36.11
CA SER A 7 -16.02 -20.60 35.40
C SER A 7 -15.28 -19.68 34.41
N THR A 8 -14.05 -19.30 34.75
CA THR A 8 -13.07 -18.75 33.80
C THR A 8 -12.51 -19.89 32.96
N ARG A 9 -12.84 -19.96 31.67
CA ARG A 9 -12.11 -20.79 30.72
C ARG A 9 -10.88 -20.00 30.24
N SER A 10 -9.69 -20.51 30.54
CA SER A 10 -8.46 -20.06 29.91
C SER A 10 -8.46 -20.52 28.46
N PHE A 11 -8.25 -19.59 27.53
CA PHE A 11 -7.87 -19.93 26.16
C PHE A 11 -6.35 -20.18 26.15
N SER A 12 -5.94 -21.31 25.58
CA SER A 12 -4.52 -21.65 25.40
C SER A 12 -3.88 -20.68 24.40
N SER A 13 -2.61 -20.30 24.63
CA SER A 13 -1.90 -19.29 23.83
C SER A 13 -1.79 -19.64 22.33
N VAL A 14 -1.91 -20.91 21.97
CA VAL A 14 -1.87 -21.40 20.58
C VAL A 14 -3.12 -20.99 19.78
N ALA A 15 -4.29 -20.91 20.42
CA ALA A 15 -5.52 -20.50 19.75
C ALA A 15 -5.57 -18.99 19.45
N PHE A 16 -4.89 -18.17 20.27
CA PHE A 16 -4.77 -16.73 20.07
C PHE A 16 -3.80 -16.39 18.91
N SER A 17 -2.71 -17.15 18.77
CA SER A 17 -1.76 -17.00 17.66
C SER A 17 -2.40 -17.28 16.30
N ASN A 18 -3.26 -18.30 16.19
CA ASN A 18 -3.96 -18.61 14.95
C ASN A 18 -4.98 -17.53 14.56
N PHE A 19 -5.69 -16.95 15.52
CA PHE A 19 -6.63 -15.84 15.28
C PHE A 19 -5.91 -14.58 14.78
N LEU A 20 -4.71 -14.30 15.30
CA LEU A 20 -3.89 -13.17 14.84
C LEU A 20 -3.36 -13.40 13.41
N VAL A 21 -2.97 -14.64 13.07
CA VAL A 21 -2.54 -15.02 11.72
C VAL A 21 -3.70 -14.91 10.73
N GLU A 22 -4.91 -15.32 11.13
CA GLU A 22 -6.11 -15.22 10.29
C GLU A 22 -6.49 -13.75 10.05
N ALA A 23 -6.47 -12.90 11.09
CA ALA A 23 -6.72 -11.46 11.00
C ALA A 23 -5.67 -10.69 10.18
N LEU A 24 -4.42 -11.17 10.15
CA LEU A 24 -3.35 -10.63 9.28
C LEU A 24 -3.41 -11.15 7.84
N SER A 25 -4.20 -12.21 7.57
CA SER A 25 -4.26 -12.87 6.26
C SER A 25 -5.45 -12.46 5.40
N THR A 26 -6.58 -12.02 5.97
CA THR A 26 -7.82 -11.86 5.19
C THR A 26 -8.21 -10.44 4.85
N GLY A 27 -7.70 -9.40 5.52
CA GLY A 27 -8.17 -8.02 5.28
C GLY A 27 -9.70 -7.85 5.38
N ALA A 28 -10.40 -8.84 5.95
CA ALA A 28 -11.84 -8.97 5.89
C ALA A 28 -12.38 -9.21 7.29
N PHE A 29 -12.89 -8.15 7.91
CA PHE A 29 -13.96 -8.26 8.88
C PHE A 29 -15.12 -7.39 8.40
N SER A 30 -16.11 -8.03 7.78
CA SER A 30 -17.49 -7.60 7.83
C SER A 30 -18.29 -8.79 8.35
N GLY A 31 -18.87 -8.67 9.53
CA GLY A 31 -19.64 -9.76 10.12
C GLY A 31 -20.42 -9.32 11.35
N SER A 32 -21.56 -8.68 11.13
CA SER A 32 -22.64 -8.61 12.12
C SER A 32 -23.37 -9.95 12.17
N VAL A 33 -23.55 -10.47 13.38
CA VAL A 33 -24.36 -11.66 13.69
C VAL A 33 -25.82 -11.43 13.30
N GLY A 34 -26.37 -12.30 12.45
CA GLY A 34 -27.79 -12.35 12.10
C GLY A 34 -28.03 -13.38 10.98
N GLY A 35 -28.67 -14.50 11.32
CA GLY A 35 -28.60 -15.76 10.57
C GLY A 35 -29.32 -15.82 9.24
N VAL A 36 -28.78 -16.66 8.34
CA VAL A 36 -29.48 -17.40 7.28
C VAL A 36 -28.70 -18.70 7.07
N GLU A 37 -29.39 -19.84 7.17
CA GLU A 37 -28.84 -21.17 6.89
C GLU A 37 -28.52 -21.32 5.40
N PHE A 38 -27.35 -21.90 5.08
CA PHE A 38 -27.11 -22.56 3.81
C PHE A 38 -26.71 -24.00 4.08
N GLY A 39 -27.55 -24.92 3.63
CA GLY A 39 -27.29 -26.35 3.71
C GLY A 39 -26.43 -26.80 2.53
N GLU A 40 -25.29 -27.40 2.84
CA GLU A 40 -24.69 -28.46 2.02
C GLU A 40 -23.98 -29.42 2.99
N SER A 41 -24.46 -30.65 3.01
CA SER A 41 -24.06 -31.73 3.90
C SER A 41 -22.82 -32.46 3.36
N ALA A 42 -21.68 -32.31 4.03
CA ALA A 42 -20.54 -33.22 3.87
C ALA A 42 -20.66 -34.36 4.89
N VAL A 43 -20.89 -35.58 4.41
CA VAL A 43 -20.85 -36.80 5.23
C VAL A 43 -19.42 -37.35 5.19
N MET A 44 -18.78 -37.48 6.34
CA MET A 44 -17.49 -38.19 6.48
C MET A 44 -17.74 -39.69 6.65
N GLU A 45 -17.26 -40.51 5.72
CA GLU A 45 -17.08 -41.95 5.93
C GLU A 45 -15.59 -42.30 6.04
N LYS A 46 -15.28 -43.12 7.05
CA LYS A 46 -13.94 -43.69 7.28
C LYS A 46 -13.73 -44.91 6.38
N SER A 47 -12.67 -44.93 5.59
CA SER A 47 -12.13 -46.16 5.00
C SER A 47 -10.67 -46.39 5.39
N ASN A 48 -10.36 -47.62 5.79
CA ASN A 48 -9.03 -48.07 6.20
C ASN A 48 -8.06 -48.16 5.01
N SER A 49 -7.29 -47.10 4.77
CA SER A 49 -5.92 -47.14 4.21
C SER A 49 -5.38 -45.72 4.10
N ASN A 50 -4.12 -45.50 4.49
CA ASN A 50 -3.46 -44.20 4.50
C ASN A 50 -3.11 -43.73 3.07
N VAL A 51 -4.03 -43.08 2.35
CA VAL A 51 -3.79 -42.13 1.23
C VAL A 51 -5.03 -41.22 1.10
N PHE A 52 -4.87 -39.89 1.06
CA PHE A 52 -5.95 -38.96 0.67
C PHE A 52 -5.73 -38.50 -0.77
N GLU A 53 -6.62 -38.90 -1.67
CA GLU A 53 -6.71 -38.42 -3.05
C GLU A 53 -7.95 -37.53 -3.17
N LEU A 54 -7.79 -36.27 -3.61
CA LEU A 54 -8.91 -35.34 -3.79
C LEU A 54 -9.44 -35.46 -5.23
N ILE A 55 -10.46 -36.31 -5.43
CA ILE A 55 -11.14 -36.46 -6.73
C ILE A 55 -12.25 -35.42 -6.84
N VAL A 56 -12.02 -34.34 -7.59
CA VAL A 56 -13.07 -33.40 -8.00
C VAL A 56 -13.70 -33.88 -9.30
N LYS A 57 -14.92 -34.44 -9.25
CA LYS A 57 -15.72 -34.70 -10.45
C LYS A 57 -16.31 -33.38 -10.96
N ARG A 58 -15.75 -32.84 -12.05
CA ARG A 58 -16.40 -31.78 -12.84
C ARG A 58 -17.60 -32.36 -13.60
N ARG A 59 -18.76 -31.70 -13.50
CA ARG A 59 -19.90 -31.91 -14.41
C ARG A 59 -19.55 -31.27 -15.76
N GLU A 60 -19.66 -32.04 -16.83
CA GLU A 60 -19.66 -31.53 -18.21
C GLU A 60 -20.99 -30.81 -18.52
N PRO A 61 -20.99 -29.72 -19.32
CA PRO A 61 -22.21 -29.16 -19.87
C PRO A 61 -22.63 -29.90 -21.15
N THR A 62 -23.89 -30.32 -21.17
CA THR A 62 -24.60 -30.92 -22.31
C THR A 62 -24.78 -29.96 -23.49
N LEU A 63 -24.55 -30.48 -24.69
CA LEU A 63 -24.74 -29.84 -26.01
C LEU A 63 -26.21 -29.69 -26.44
N GLY A 64 -26.47 -28.65 -27.23
CA GLY A 64 -27.63 -28.45 -28.13
C GLY A 64 -28.25 -27.05 -27.96
N VAL A 65 -28.55 -26.23 -28.98
CA VAL A 65 -28.65 -26.32 -30.45
C VAL A 65 -28.48 -24.91 -31.03
N GLU A 66 -27.96 -24.79 -32.25
CA GLU A 66 -27.76 -23.55 -33.04
C GLU A 66 -29.06 -22.83 -33.44
N PHE A 67 -29.01 -21.49 -33.50
CA PHE A 67 -29.59 -20.70 -34.60
C PHE A 67 -28.68 -19.49 -34.84
N GLY A 68 -28.22 -19.33 -36.08
CA GLY A 68 -27.33 -18.27 -36.49
C GLY A 68 -28.06 -16.98 -36.86
N GLU A 69 -27.36 -15.86 -36.70
CA GLU A 69 -27.41 -14.76 -37.66
C GLU A 69 -26.15 -13.90 -37.51
N SER A 70 -25.62 -13.53 -38.68
CA SER A 70 -24.34 -12.90 -38.90
C SER A 70 -24.30 -11.45 -38.42
N ALA A 71 -23.40 -11.15 -37.49
CA ALA A 71 -22.85 -9.81 -37.33
C ALA A 71 -21.35 -9.88 -37.62
N VAL A 72 -20.95 -9.27 -38.74
CA VAL A 72 -19.55 -9.04 -39.10
C VAL A 72 -18.98 -8.10 -38.04
N MET A 73 -18.32 -8.65 -37.02
CA MET A 73 -17.41 -7.89 -36.17
C MET A 73 -16.16 -7.62 -36.99
N GLU A 74 -15.92 -6.34 -37.28
CA GLU A 74 -14.60 -5.85 -37.66
C GLU A 74 -13.57 -6.40 -36.68
N LYS A 75 -12.65 -7.23 -37.19
CA LYS A 75 -11.46 -7.62 -36.45
C LYS A 75 -10.64 -6.35 -36.22
N SER A 76 -10.80 -5.72 -35.07
CA SER A 76 -9.78 -4.83 -34.54
C SER A 76 -8.55 -5.68 -34.25
N ASN A 77 -7.60 -5.66 -35.18
CA ASN A 77 -6.24 -6.15 -34.95
C ASN A 77 -5.55 -5.20 -33.96
N SER A 78 -5.98 -5.19 -32.69
CA SER A 78 -5.16 -4.65 -31.62
C SER A 78 -4.19 -5.77 -31.22
N ASN A 79 -2.94 -5.69 -31.67
CA ASN A 79 -1.88 -6.49 -31.07
C ASN A 79 -1.89 -6.17 -29.56
N VAL A 80 -2.44 -7.08 -28.76
CA VAL A 80 -2.36 -6.98 -27.30
C VAL A 80 -0.90 -7.25 -26.95
N PHE A 81 -0.22 -6.24 -26.40
CA PHE A 81 1.14 -6.41 -25.89
C PHE A 81 1.09 -7.41 -24.74
N GLU A 82 1.64 -8.60 -24.93
CA GLU A 82 1.78 -9.60 -23.88
C GLU A 82 3.21 -9.59 -23.35
N LEU A 83 3.39 -9.06 -22.15
CA LEU A 83 4.69 -9.11 -21.48
C LEU A 83 5.00 -10.54 -21.01
N ILE A 84 6.08 -11.10 -21.53
CA ILE A 84 6.63 -12.40 -21.12
C ILE A 84 7.93 -12.15 -20.36
N VAL A 85 7.98 -12.57 -19.09
CA VAL A 85 9.14 -12.43 -18.22
C VAL A 85 9.69 -13.82 -17.87
N LYS A 86 10.93 -14.09 -18.30
CA LYS A 86 11.67 -15.32 -17.95
C LYS A 86 12.50 -15.04 -16.71
N ARG A 87 12.15 -15.68 -15.60
CA ARG A 87 12.82 -15.50 -14.30
C ARG A 87 13.85 -16.61 -14.09
N ARG A 88 15.00 -16.27 -13.52
CA ARG A 88 15.96 -17.24 -12.98
C ARG A 88 15.50 -17.68 -11.58
N GLU A 89 16.14 -18.73 -11.07
CA GLU A 89 15.90 -19.19 -9.70
C GLU A 89 16.18 -18.08 -8.69
N PRO A 90 15.31 -17.88 -7.68
CA PRO A 90 15.55 -16.91 -6.63
C PRO A 90 16.82 -17.23 -5.82
N THR A 91 17.57 -16.20 -5.49
CA THR A 91 18.76 -16.29 -4.63
C THR A 91 18.60 -15.42 -3.40
N LEU A 92 19.39 -15.68 -2.36
CA LEU A 92 19.44 -14.85 -1.15
C LEU A 92 20.66 -13.94 -1.18
N VAL A 93 20.44 -12.66 -0.88
CA VAL A 93 21.50 -11.66 -0.70
C VAL A 93 21.61 -11.35 0.78
N CYS A 94 22.68 -11.83 1.41
CA CYS A 94 22.95 -11.62 2.83
C CYS A 94 23.78 -10.34 3.04
N PRO A 95 23.80 -9.75 4.25
CA PRO A 95 24.74 -8.67 4.56
C PRO A 95 26.19 -9.13 4.38
N ALA A 96 27.01 -8.29 3.72
CA ALA A 96 28.42 -8.56 3.41
C ALA A 96 29.30 -8.77 4.65
N GLU A 97 28.90 -8.18 5.79
CA GLU A 97 29.60 -8.25 7.07
C GLU A 97 28.69 -8.83 8.16
N GLU A 98 29.26 -9.18 9.32
CA GLU A 98 28.46 -9.55 10.48
C GLU A 98 27.60 -8.37 10.95
N THR A 99 26.32 -8.66 11.18
CA THR A 99 25.35 -7.69 11.69
C THR A 99 24.79 -8.18 13.03
N GLU A 100 24.19 -7.27 13.78
CA GLU A 100 23.47 -7.61 14.99
C GLU A 100 22.43 -8.71 14.72
N LYS A 101 22.40 -9.71 15.60
CA LYS A 101 21.48 -10.85 15.56
C LYS A 101 20.48 -10.75 16.69
N GLY A 102 19.31 -11.35 16.50
CA GLY A 102 18.27 -11.43 17.53
C GLY A 102 17.00 -10.73 17.11
N LEU A 103 16.20 -10.32 18.10
CA LEU A 103 14.88 -9.75 17.86
C LEU A 103 14.97 -8.23 17.74
N TYR A 104 14.55 -7.72 16.59
CA TYR A 104 14.47 -6.31 16.29
C TYR A 104 13.02 -5.81 16.48
N PHE A 105 12.89 -4.77 17.31
CA PHE A 105 11.62 -4.19 17.73
C PHE A 105 10.97 -3.39 16.59
N LEU A 106 9.67 -3.60 16.36
CA LEU A 106 8.84 -2.72 15.53
C LEU A 106 7.92 -1.88 16.42
N SER A 107 7.83 -0.58 16.11
CA SER A 107 7.00 0.37 16.85
C SER A 107 5.50 0.12 16.64
N ASN A 108 4.65 0.79 17.40
CA ASN A 108 3.22 0.69 17.20
C ASN A 108 2.78 1.37 15.88
N LEU A 109 3.53 2.36 15.40
CA LEU A 109 3.27 2.98 14.09
C LEU A 109 3.58 2.00 12.94
N ASP A 110 4.64 1.21 13.09
CA ASP A 110 4.98 0.13 12.15
C ASP A 110 3.89 -0.93 12.10
N GLN A 111 3.44 -1.34 13.28
CA GLN A 111 2.44 -2.39 13.40
C GLN A 111 1.13 -2.00 12.73
N ASN A 112 0.75 -0.71 12.72
CA ASN A 112 -0.51 -0.22 12.13
C ASN A 112 -0.61 -0.44 10.61
N ILE A 113 0.53 -0.55 9.91
CA ILE A 113 0.57 -0.61 8.44
C ILE A 113 1.30 -1.89 8.00
N ALA A 114 0.60 -3.00 8.01
CA ALA A 114 1.11 -4.33 7.67
C ALA A 114 0.64 -4.74 6.27
N VAL A 115 1.10 -4.01 5.23
CA VAL A 115 0.76 -4.27 3.84
C VAL A 115 2.01 -4.34 2.97
N ILE A 116 1.93 -5.08 1.87
CA ILE A 116 3.02 -5.17 0.90
C ILE A 116 2.87 -4.07 -0.14
N VAL A 117 3.94 -3.29 -0.33
CA VAL A 117 4.00 -2.25 -1.36
C VAL A 117 4.87 -2.73 -2.51
N ARG A 118 4.31 -2.72 -3.72
CA ARG A 118 5.02 -3.11 -4.95
C ARG A 118 5.34 -1.89 -5.79
N THR A 119 6.60 -1.73 -6.13
CA THR A 119 7.08 -0.60 -6.94
C THR A 119 8.01 -1.07 -8.04
N ILE A 120 8.08 -0.30 -9.12
CA ILE A 120 9.04 -0.53 -10.20
C ILE A 120 9.84 0.74 -10.49
N TYR A 121 11.04 0.55 -11.02
CA TYR A 121 11.95 1.60 -11.48
C TYR A 121 12.59 1.15 -12.79
N GLY A 122 12.32 1.84 -13.89
CA GLY A 122 12.91 1.53 -15.19
C GLY A 122 14.06 2.46 -15.51
N PHE A 123 15.20 1.89 -15.89
CA PHE A 123 16.43 2.58 -16.23
C PHE A 123 16.76 2.34 -17.70
N LYS A 124 16.97 3.41 -18.47
CA LYS A 124 17.48 3.31 -19.84
C LYS A 124 18.99 3.19 -19.83
N SER A 125 19.54 2.65 -20.92
CA SER A 125 20.98 2.70 -21.17
C SER A 125 21.23 2.73 -22.66
N GLU A 126 21.79 3.83 -23.16
CA GLU A 126 22.22 3.94 -24.56
C GLU A 126 23.67 3.46 -24.74
N GLU A 127 24.51 3.56 -23.70
CA GLU A 127 25.95 3.27 -23.79
C GLU A 127 26.40 2.06 -22.95
N LYS A 128 25.88 1.91 -21.73
CA LYS A 128 26.35 0.91 -20.75
C LYS A 128 25.69 -0.47 -20.91
N GLY A 129 24.54 -0.53 -21.57
CA GLY A 129 23.70 -1.73 -21.66
C GLY A 129 23.19 -2.20 -20.29
N ASN A 130 22.61 -3.41 -20.23
CA ASN A 130 22.03 -3.98 -19.01
C ASN A 130 22.72 -5.27 -18.53
N ASP A 131 23.79 -5.72 -19.19
CA ASP A 131 24.44 -7.01 -18.90
C ASP A 131 24.87 -7.14 -17.44
N LYS A 132 25.42 -6.06 -16.88
CA LYS A 132 25.91 -5.99 -15.49
C LYS A 132 24.88 -5.44 -14.50
N ALA A 133 23.65 -5.14 -14.92
CA ALA A 133 22.66 -4.51 -14.05
C ALA A 133 22.33 -5.37 -12.82
N GLY A 134 22.06 -6.66 -13.03
CA GLY A 134 21.79 -7.63 -11.95
C GLY A 134 22.94 -7.72 -10.95
N GLU A 135 24.16 -7.90 -11.45
CA GLU A 135 25.40 -7.99 -10.63
C GLU A 135 25.64 -6.72 -9.80
N VAL A 136 25.59 -5.54 -10.43
CA VAL A 136 25.86 -4.26 -9.74
C VAL A 136 24.83 -4.02 -8.64
N ILE A 137 23.55 -4.20 -8.94
CA ILE A 137 22.45 -4.00 -7.99
C ILE A 137 22.56 -5.01 -6.83
N ARG A 138 22.81 -6.29 -7.14
CA ARG A 138 23.00 -7.35 -6.14
C ARG A 138 24.17 -7.06 -5.20
N ASN A 139 25.34 -6.75 -5.75
CA ASN A 139 26.56 -6.50 -4.96
C ASN A 139 26.43 -5.24 -4.09
N ALA A 140 25.72 -4.22 -4.59
CA ALA A 140 25.42 -3.03 -3.81
C ALA A 140 24.45 -3.32 -2.66
N LEU A 141 23.46 -4.21 -2.88
CA LEU A 141 22.52 -4.61 -1.84
C LEU A 141 23.23 -5.35 -0.71
N GLU A 142 24.13 -6.27 -1.05
CA GLU A 142 24.93 -7.04 -0.10
C GLU A 142 25.66 -6.12 0.89
N LYS A 143 26.30 -5.06 0.39
CA LYS A 143 27.00 -4.04 1.19
C LYS A 143 26.03 -3.16 1.98
N LEU A 144 24.95 -2.72 1.34
CA LEU A 144 23.95 -1.84 1.97
C LEU A 144 23.25 -2.53 3.15
N LEU A 145 23.01 -3.83 3.06
CA LEU A 145 22.37 -4.62 4.11
C LEU A 145 23.18 -4.68 5.40
N VAL A 146 24.43 -4.24 5.44
CA VAL A 146 25.16 -4.02 6.70
C VAL A 146 24.51 -2.88 7.49
N TYR A 147 24.11 -1.80 6.81
CA TYR A 147 23.45 -0.64 7.41
C TYR A 147 21.94 -0.87 7.61
N TYR A 148 21.30 -1.64 6.73
CA TYR A 148 19.86 -1.91 6.76
C TYR A 148 19.56 -3.38 7.11
N TYR A 149 20.33 -3.94 8.04
CA TYR A 149 20.31 -5.37 8.37
C TYR A 149 18.93 -5.96 8.74
N PRO A 150 17.96 -5.22 9.34
CA PRO A 150 16.64 -5.79 9.59
C PRO A 150 15.90 -6.23 8.32
N LEU A 151 16.21 -5.68 7.15
CA LEU A 151 15.60 -6.10 5.89
C LEU A 151 16.03 -7.51 5.45
N ALA A 152 17.16 -8.01 5.96
CA ALA A 152 17.65 -9.37 5.71
C ALA A 152 17.11 -10.41 6.72
N GLY A 153 16.24 -10.00 7.65
CA GLY A 153 15.61 -10.87 8.63
C GLY A 153 14.31 -11.51 8.14
N ARG A 154 13.52 -12.05 9.08
CA ARG A 154 12.16 -12.55 8.85
C ARG A 154 11.21 -11.97 9.88
N LEU A 155 9.99 -11.65 9.47
CA LEU A 155 8.95 -11.23 10.40
C LEU A 155 8.52 -12.40 11.28
N THR A 156 8.26 -12.11 12.55
CA THR A 156 7.71 -13.06 13.50
C THR A 156 6.88 -12.31 14.54
N ILE A 157 6.27 -13.05 15.46
CA ILE A 157 5.41 -12.52 16.52
C ILE A 157 6.09 -12.68 17.87
N SER A 158 6.15 -11.60 18.66
CA SER A 158 6.70 -11.62 20.02
C SER A 158 5.78 -12.37 21.00
N SER A 159 6.29 -12.62 22.20
CA SER A 159 5.48 -13.14 23.32
C SER A 159 4.28 -12.27 23.67
N GLU A 160 4.32 -10.96 23.36
CA GLU A 160 3.21 -10.03 23.57
C GLU A 160 2.26 -9.93 22.36
N GLY A 161 2.43 -10.77 21.34
CA GLY A 161 1.59 -10.75 20.13
C GLY A 161 1.91 -9.60 19.17
N LYS A 162 3.11 -9.01 19.24
CA LYS A 162 3.53 -7.90 18.36
C LYS A 162 4.38 -8.38 17.21
N LEU A 163 4.25 -7.73 16.05
CA LEU A 163 5.19 -7.94 14.96
C LEU A 163 6.59 -7.49 15.39
N ILE A 164 7.57 -8.35 15.14
CA ILE A 164 9.00 -8.11 15.34
C ILE A 164 9.76 -8.74 14.17
N VAL A 165 11.03 -8.40 14.03
CA VAL A 165 11.91 -9.04 13.04
C VAL A 165 12.91 -9.93 13.76
N ASN A 166 13.01 -11.18 13.34
CA ASN A 166 14.16 -12.03 13.67
C ASN A 166 15.28 -11.72 12.68
N CYS A 167 16.32 -11.02 13.15
CA CYS A 167 17.52 -10.70 12.38
C CYS A 167 18.43 -11.93 12.28
N SER A 168 18.00 -12.90 11.48
CA SER A 168 18.68 -14.19 11.26
C SER A 168 19.79 -14.13 10.21
N ARG A 169 19.94 -13.00 9.50
CA ARG A 169 20.82 -12.85 8.31
C ARG A 169 20.50 -13.83 7.18
N GLU A 170 19.26 -14.29 7.09
CA GLU A 170 18.82 -15.19 6.03
C GLU A 170 18.91 -14.53 4.64
N GLY A 171 18.79 -13.21 4.58
CA GLY A 171 19.02 -12.43 3.37
C GLY A 171 17.73 -12.02 2.66
N VAL A 172 17.90 -11.11 1.72
CA VAL A 172 16.84 -10.59 0.84
C VAL A 172 16.68 -11.52 -0.36
N VAL A 173 15.43 -11.83 -0.72
CA VAL A 173 15.16 -12.60 -1.95
C VAL A 173 15.43 -11.73 -3.17
N PHE A 174 16.31 -12.20 -4.04
CA PHE A 174 16.77 -11.51 -5.23
C PHE A 174 16.61 -12.39 -6.47
N VAL A 175 15.95 -11.85 -7.49
CA VAL A 175 15.64 -12.56 -8.74
C VAL A 175 16.17 -11.78 -9.92
N GLU A 176 16.93 -12.44 -10.79
CA GLU A 176 17.25 -11.91 -12.12
C GLU A 176 16.25 -12.44 -13.14
N ALA A 177 15.85 -11.59 -14.08
CA ALA A 177 14.88 -11.92 -15.10
C ALA A 177 15.21 -11.22 -16.43
N GLU A 178 14.62 -11.73 -17.50
CA GLU A 178 14.73 -11.18 -18.85
C GLU A 178 13.33 -11.08 -19.44
N ALA A 179 13.02 -9.96 -20.08
CA ALA A 179 11.76 -9.74 -20.77
C ALA A 179 11.99 -9.42 -22.24
N ASP A 180 11.18 -10.05 -23.10
CA ASP A 180 11.17 -9.79 -24.53
C ASP A 180 10.31 -8.53 -24.82
N CYS A 181 10.77 -7.38 -24.36
CA CYS A 181 10.18 -6.09 -24.66
C CYS A 181 11.21 -4.96 -24.56
N VAL A 182 10.84 -3.78 -25.06
CA VAL A 182 11.56 -2.52 -24.85
C VAL A 182 10.88 -1.66 -23.77
N MET A 183 11.60 -0.67 -23.25
CA MET A 183 11.11 0.19 -22.16
C MET A 183 9.82 0.92 -22.53
N GLU A 184 9.69 1.33 -23.80
CA GLU A 184 8.54 2.05 -24.33
C GLU A 184 7.25 1.20 -24.33
N GLU A 185 7.38 -0.12 -24.44
CA GLU A 185 6.24 -1.05 -24.46
C GLU A 185 5.68 -1.31 -23.06
N ILE A 186 6.48 -1.13 -22.00
CA ILE A 186 5.98 -1.12 -20.62
C ILE A 186 4.97 0.02 -20.43
N GLY A 187 5.13 1.10 -21.20
CA GLY A 187 4.13 2.14 -21.35
C GLY A 187 4.14 3.20 -20.26
N ASP A 188 3.01 3.91 -20.19
CA ASP A 188 2.81 5.04 -19.28
C ASP A 188 2.23 4.56 -17.95
N LEU A 189 2.99 4.73 -16.86
CA LEU A 189 2.56 4.37 -15.50
C LEU A 189 1.40 5.22 -14.97
N THR A 190 0.99 6.27 -15.69
CA THR A 190 -0.30 6.90 -15.43
C THR A 190 -1.46 5.97 -15.78
N LYS A 191 -1.30 4.94 -16.60
CA LYS A 191 -2.35 3.96 -16.86
C LYS A 191 -2.06 2.69 -16.06
N PRO A 192 -2.81 2.43 -14.97
CA PRO A 192 -2.56 1.27 -14.14
C PRO A 192 -2.81 -0.02 -14.94
N ASP A 193 -1.74 -0.78 -15.16
CA ASP A 193 -1.78 -2.12 -15.73
C ASP A 193 -1.15 -3.09 -14.73
N SER A 194 -1.90 -3.44 -13.69
CA SER A 194 -1.40 -4.29 -12.62
C SER A 194 -1.02 -5.69 -13.10
N GLU A 195 -1.62 -6.17 -14.19
CA GLU A 195 -1.33 -7.49 -14.76
C GLU A 195 0.06 -7.48 -15.42
N THR A 196 0.34 -6.50 -16.27
CA THR A 196 1.65 -6.35 -16.91
C THR A 196 2.73 -5.96 -15.91
N LEU A 197 2.50 -4.90 -15.13
CA LEU A 197 3.48 -4.39 -14.17
C LEU A 197 3.77 -5.41 -13.06
N GLY A 198 2.79 -6.25 -12.70
CA GLY A 198 2.94 -7.33 -11.73
C GLY A 198 3.97 -8.37 -12.13
N LYS A 199 4.16 -8.63 -13.43
CA LYS A 199 5.18 -9.56 -13.93
C LYS A 199 6.61 -9.04 -13.73
N LEU A 200 6.78 -7.72 -13.57
CA LEU A 200 8.07 -7.07 -13.33
C LEU A 200 8.49 -7.06 -11.86
N VAL A 201 7.62 -7.53 -10.96
CA VAL A 201 7.92 -7.74 -9.53
C VAL A 201 7.84 -9.23 -9.24
N TYR A 202 8.75 -9.73 -8.38
CA TYR A 202 8.70 -11.11 -7.93
C TYR A 202 7.77 -11.23 -6.72
N ASP A 203 6.79 -12.11 -6.81
CA ASP A 203 5.98 -12.55 -5.69
C ASP A 203 6.53 -13.87 -5.15
N VAL A 204 6.56 -14.02 -3.83
CA VAL A 204 6.98 -15.26 -3.17
C VAL A 204 5.86 -16.29 -3.31
N PRO A 205 6.06 -17.39 -4.08
CA PRO A 205 5.00 -18.35 -4.35
C PRO A 205 4.53 -19.02 -3.06
N GLY A 206 3.21 -19.10 -2.88
CA GLY A 206 2.60 -19.82 -1.77
C GLY A 206 2.60 -19.10 -0.42
N ALA A 207 3.15 -17.88 -0.33
CA ALA A 207 3.05 -17.06 0.88
C ALA A 207 1.58 -16.66 1.13
N LYS A 208 1.05 -17.05 2.29
CA LYS A 208 -0.37 -16.87 2.65
C LYS A 208 -0.61 -15.64 3.51
N ASN A 209 0.42 -15.16 4.18
CA ASN A 209 0.32 -14.04 5.11
C ASN A 209 1.65 -13.28 5.16
N ILE A 210 1.63 -12.15 5.86
CA ILE A 210 2.76 -11.24 5.94
C ILE A 210 4.02 -11.81 6.62
N LEU A 211 3.88 -12.83 7.48
CA LEU A 211 5.01 -13.46 8.18
C LEU A 211 5.80 -14.40 7.26
N GLU A 212 5.13 -14.95 6.25
CA GLU A 212 5.74 -15.81 5.22
C GLU A 212 6.42 -14.98 4.12
N MET A 213 6.19 -13.66 4.09
CA MET A 213 6.82 -12.74 3.17
C MET A 213 8.13 -12.18 3.76
N PRO A 214 9.26 -12.23 3.02
CA PRO A 214 10.46 -11.50 3.39
C PRO A 214 10.17 -9.99 3.51
N PRO A 215 10.88 -9.27 4.42
CA PRO A 215 10.75 -7.82 4.54
C PRO A 215 10.97 -7.04 3.24
N LEU A 216 11.87 -7.54 2.39
CA LEU A 216 12.20 -7.01 1.07
C LEU A 216 12.39 -8.18 0.09
N VAL A 217 11.89 -7.98 -1.14
CA VAL A 217 12.16 -8.80 -2.33
C VAL A 217 12.51 -7.87 -3.48
N ALA A 218 13.53 -8.23 -4.26
CA ALA A 218 13.95 -7.48 -5.44
C ALA A 218 14.02 -8.36 -6.69
N GLN A 219 13.55 -7.84 -7.81
CA GLN A 219 13.69 -8.44 -9.14
C GLN A 219 14.38 -7.45 -10.08
N VAL A 220 15.43 -7.87 -10.79
CA VAL A 220 16.04 -7.10 -11.87
C VAL A 220 15.68 -7.75 -13.19
N THR A 221 14.90 -7.07 -14.02
CA THR A 221 14.42 -7.55 -15.32
C THR A 221 15.13 -6.82 -16.45
N LYS A 222 15.98 -7.52 -17.21
CA LYS A 222 16.67 -6.97 -18.38
C LYS A 222 15.72 -6.90 -19.58
N LEU A 223 15.80 -5.81 -20.35
CA LEU A 223 14.98 -5.54 -21.53
C LEU A 223 15.81 -5.63 -22.81
N LYS A 224 15.17 -5.81 -23.98
CA LYS A 224 15.87 -5.89 -25.27
C LYS A 224 16.57 -4.59 -25.68
N CYS A 225 16.08 -3.45 -25.22
CA CYS A 225 16.63 -2.13 -25.54
C CYS A 225 17.90 -1.78 -24.74
N GLY A 226 18.52 -2.72 -24.04
CA GLY A 226 19.69 -2.46 -23.17
C GLY A 226 19.35 -1.76 -21.84
N GLY A 227 18.07 -1.42 -21.60
CA GLY A 227 17.57 -0.94 -20.31
C GLY A 227 17.16 -2.09 -19.37
N PHE A 228 16.79 -1.77 -18.14
CA PHE A 228 16.29 -2.76 -17.17
C PHE A 228 15.26 -2.16 -16.22
N VAL A 229 14.47 -3.03 -15.58
CA VAL A 229 13.51 -2.68 -14.52
C VAL A 229 13.94 -3.30 -13.20
N LEU A 230 14.02 -2.49 -12.15
CA LEU A 230 14.07 -2.95 -10.77
C LEU A 230 12.65 -2.98 -10.21
N GLY A 231 12.13 -4.18 -9.94
CA GLY A 231 10.88 -4.40 -9.24
C GLY A 231 11.11 -4.72 -7.77
N LEU A 232 10.40 -4.04 -6.87
CA LEU A 232 10.51 -4.21 -5.43
C LEU A 232 9.18 -4.62 -4.81
N CYS A 233 9.25 -5.56 -3.88
CA CYS A 233 8.18 -5.93 -2.96
C CYS A 233 8.69 -5.61 -1.55
N LEU A 234 8.12 -4.58 -0.91
CA LEU A 234 8.58 -4.09 0.39
C LEU A 234 7.45 -4.12 1.39
N ASN A 235 7.72 -4.65 2.58
CA ASN A 235 6.73 -4.66 3.64
C ASN A 235 6.65 -3.27 4.31
N HIS A 236 5.48 -2.64 4.26
CA HIS A 236 5.27 -1.31 4.81
C HIS A 236 5.43 -1.26 6.33
N CYS A 237 5.31 -2.38 7.05
CA CYS A 237 5.59 -2.39 8.50
C CYS A 237 7.07 -2.12 8.78
N MET A 238 7.94 -2.36 7.81
CA MET A 238 9.36 -2.04 7.96
C MET A 238 9.61 -0.56 7.79
N VAL A 239 8.94 0.11 6.86
CA VAL A 239 9.32 1.47 6.51
C VAL A 239 8.19 2.20 5.78
N ASP A 240 8.05 3.49 6.04
CA ASP A 240 7.16 4.36 5.27
C ASP A 240 7.80 4.85 3.97
N GLY A 241 7.05 5.62 3.17
CA GLY A 241 7.53 6.10 1.88
C GLY A 241 8.83 6.92 1.94
N ILE A 242 9.06 7.69 3.00
CA ILE A 242 10.28 8.50 3.14
C ILE A 242 11.47 7.58 3.35
N GLY A 243 11.41 6.68 4.35
CA GLY A 243 12.50 5.76 4.62
C GLY A 243 12.73 4.76 3.49
N ALA A 244 11.68 4.36 2.75
CA ALA A 244 11.80 3.51 1.58
C ALA A 244 12.62 4.19 0.48
N MET A 245 12.37 5.47 0.22
CA MET A 245 13.16 6.20 -0.78
C MET A 245 14.58 6.49 -0.30
N GLU A 246 14.79 6.78 0.99
CA GLU A 246 16.15 6.90 1.55
C GLU A 246 16.92 5.58 1.35
N PHE A 247 16.29 4.43 1.61
CA PHE A 247 16.89 3.12 1.36
C PHE A 247 17.26 2.91 -0.12
N VAL A 248 16.32 3.13 -1.05
CA VAL A 248 16.57 2.93 -2.49
C VAL A 248 17.64 3.89 -3.02
N ASN A 249 17.66 5.14 -2.55
CA ASN A 249 18.71 6.11 -2.91
C ASN A 249 20.09 5.70 -2.35
N SER A 250 20.17 5.29 -1.09
CA SER A 250 21.38 4.73 -0.45
C SER A 250 21.90 3.49 -1.19
N TRP A 251 21.01 2.72 -1.79
CA TRP A 251 21.37 1.58 -2.63
C TRP A 251 22.05 2.01 -3.93
N GLY A 252 21.53 3.04 -4.59
CA GLY A 252 22.19 3.65 -5.75
C GLY A 252 23.55 4.30 -5.42
N GLU A 253 23.65 4.98 -4.27
CA GLU A 253 24.91 5.51 -3.74
C GLU A 253 25.96 4.40 -3.54
N THR A 254 25.55 3.30 -2.90
CA THR A 254 26.42 2.14 -2.66
C THR A 254 26.85 1.48 -3.97
N ALA A 255 25.97 1.38 -4.96
CA ALA A 255 26.29 0.84 -6.29
C ALA A 255 27.32 1.66 -7.05
N ARG A 256 27.36 2.97 -6.81
CA ARG A 256 28.35 3.89 -7.37
C ARG A 256 29.62 4.02 -6.53
N GLY A 257 29.66 3.35 -5.37
CA GLY A 257 30.81 3.40 -4.46
C GLY A 257 30.98 4.75 -3.74
N ILE A 258 29.90 5.51 -3.56
CA ILE A 258 29.92 6.78 -2.82
C ILE A 258 29.32 6.62 -1.41
N PRO A 259 29.73 7.45 -0.43
CA PRO A 259 29.19 7.39 0.93
C PRO A 259 27.69 7.66 0.99
N LEU A 260 27.02 7.06 1.98
CA LEU A 260 25.58 7.27 2.20
C LEU A 260 25.29 8.73 2.59
N THR A 261 24.36 9.38 1.89
CA THR A 261 23.93 10.76 2.22
C THR A 261 23.24 10.84 3.58
N ALA A 262 22.51 9.79 3.94
CA ALA A 262 21.81 9.68 5.22
C ALA A 262 21.89 8.23 5.72
N PRO A 263 22.87 7.89 6.57
CA PRO A 263 22.91 6.60 7.22
C PRO A 263 21.63 6.34 8.02
N PRO A 264 21.12 5.10 8.06
CA PRO A 264 19.88 4.79 8.76
C PRO A 264 20.03 4.88 10.27
N PHE A 265 19.05 5.49 10.92
CA PHE A 265 18.84 5.40 12.36
C PHE A 265 17.85 4.26 12.64
N LEU A 266 18.36 3.18 13.24
CA LEU A 266 17.62 1.92 13.41
C LEU A 266 16.92 1.75 14.76
N ASP A 267 17.22 2.57 15.77
CA ASP A 267 16.63 2.41 17.11
C ASP A 267 15.15 2.83 17.12
N ARG A 268 14.25 1.86 16.97
CA ARG A 268 12.80 2.12 17.00
C ARG A 268 12.24 2.31 18.41
N THR A 269 13.03 2.06 19.45
CA THR A 269 12.54 2.16 20.84
C THR A 269 12.20 3.59 21.25
N ILE A 270 12.68 4.59 20.50
CA ILE A 270 12.28 6.00 20.65
C ILE A 270 10.77 6.24 20.44
N LEU A 271 10.09 5.31 19.75
CA LEU A 271 8.63 5.31 19.53
C LEU A 271 7.90 4.23 20.34
N LYS A 272 8.51 3.72 21.41
CA LYS A 272 7.84 2.79 22.32
C LYS A 272 6.70 3.50 23.06
N SER A 273 5.60 2.79 23.28
CA SER A 273 4.45 3.28 24.05
C SER A 273 4.84 3.68 25.47
N ARG A 274 4.15 4.67 26.02
CA ARG A 274 4.34 5.12 27.41
C ARG A 274 3.85 4.05 28.39
N VAL A 275 4.42 4.05 29.59
CA VAL A 275 4.03 3.16 30.69
C VAL A 275 3.68 4.02 31.92
N PRO A 276 2.41 4.07 32.35
CA PRO A 276 1.23 3.51 31.67
C PRO A 276 0.91 4.27 30.37
N SER A 277 0.22 3.61 29.45
CA SER A 277 -0.27 4.23 28.20
C SER A 277 -1.26 5.35 28.53
N ARG A 278 -1.20 6.46 27.78
CA ARG A 278 -2.04 7.64 27.98
C ARG A 278 -2.74 8.01 26.66
N ILE A 279 -4.03 7.74 26.58
CA ILE A 279 -4.85 8.11 25.43
C ILE A 279 -5.41 9.51 25.70
N GLU A 280 -4.94 10.51 24.96
CA GLU A 280 -5.27 11.93 25.16
C GLU A 280 -6.17 12.50 24.05
N TYR A 281 -6.36 11.76 22.97
CA TYR A 281 -7.15 12.14 21.79
C TYR A 281 -8.16 11.06 21.42
N LEU A 282 -9.21 11.48 20.72
CA LEU A 282 -10.16 10.57 20.11
C LEU A 282 -9.66 10.12 18.74
N HIS A 283 -9.24 8.86 18.66
CA HIS A 283 -8.68 8.26 17.46
C HIS A 283 -9.77 7.70 16.54
N ARG A 284 -10.44 8.58 15.78
CA ARG A 284 -11.53 8.22 14.84
C ARG A 284 -11.05 7.57 13.54
N GLU A 285 -9.74 7.51 13.30
CA GLU A 285 -9.16 6.73 12.22
C GLU A 285 -9.53 5.25 12.32
N PHE A 286 -9.73 4.73 13.54
CA PHE A 286 -10.17 3.37 13.84
C PHE A 286 -11.69 3.18 13.83
N SER A 287 -12.49 4.26 13.78
CA SER A 287 -13.95 4.18 13.83
C SER A 287 -14.52 3.53 12.58
N GLU A 288 -15.38 2.53 12.79
CA GLU A 288 -16.18 1.89 11.74
C GLU A 288 -17.40 2.74 11.41
N ILE A 289 -17.61 3.01 10.13
CA ILE A 289 -18.73 3.81 9.64
C ILE A 289 -19.75 2.88 9.00
N LYS A 290 -21.00 2.99 9.45
CA LYS A 290 -22.11 2.24 8.90
C LYS A 290 -22.34 2.61 7.42
N ASP A 291 -22.46 1.60 6.56
CA ASP A 291 -22.82 1.77 5.14
C ASP A 291 -24.34 1.91 4.98
N VAL A 292 -24.85 3.11 5.19
CA VAL A 292 -26.28 3.45 5.01
C VAL A 292 -26.64 3.52 3.53
N SER A 293 -25.70 3.94 2.68
CA SER A 293 -25.90 4.09 1.23
C SER A 293 -25.79 2.79 0.45
N SER A 294 -25.48 1.66 1.09
CA SER A 294 -25.16 0.40 0.42
C SER A 294 -24.05 0.54 -0.64
N THR A 295 -23.08 1.42 -0.39
CA THR A 295 -21.95 1.66 -1.30
C THR A 295 -21.14 0.40 -1.56
N ASN A 296 -21.10 -0.54 -0.61
CA ASN A 296 -20.40 -1.82 -0.78
C ASN A 296 -20.97 -2.65 -1.93
N LYS A 297 -22.29 -2.60 -2.18
CA LYS A 297 -22.93 -3.31 -3.31
C LYS A 297 -22.43 -2.82 -4.67
N LEU A 298 -22.07 -1.53 -4.77
CA LEU A 298 -21.52 -0.98 -6.01
C LEU A 298 -20.18 -1.63 -6.38
N TYR A 299 -19.43 -2.13 -5.40
CA TYR A 299 -18.14 -2.78 -5.65
C TYR A 299 -18.26 -4.24 -6.11
N GLU A 300 -19.48 -4.76 -6.24
CA GLU A 300 -19.74 -6.03 -6.96
C GLU A 300 -19.64 -5.83 -8.49
N ASP A 301 -19.76 -4.59 -8.98
CA ASP A 301 -19.52 -4.25 -10.38
C ASP A 301 -18.04 -4.32 -10.74
N LYS A 302 -17.77 -4.41 -12.06
CA LYS A 302 -16.42 -4.31 -12.60
C LYS A 302 -15.72 -3.04 -12.12
N MET A 303 -14.58 -3.21 -11.44
CA MET A 303 -13.68 -2.12 -11.07
C MET A 303 -12.94 -1.57 -12.30
N LEU A 304 -12.90 -0.25 -12.41
CA LEU A 304 -12.09 0.47 -13.38
C LEU A 304 -11.04 1.29 -12.66
N TYR A 305 -9.80 1.18 -13.12
CA TYR A 305 -8.68 1.96 -12.60
C TYR A 305 -8.29 3.03 -13.60
N LYS A 306 -8.21 4.28 -13.14
CA LYS A 306 -7.89 5.42 -13.99
C LYS A 306 -7.04 6.43 -13.25
N SER A 307 -6.36 7.24 -14.06
CA SER A 307 -5.56 8.37 -13.62
C SER A 307 -6.10 9.67 -14.16
N PHE A 308 -6.05 10.67 -13.31
CA PHE A 308 -6.51 12.03 -13.57
C PHE A 308 -5.34 12.98 -13.35
N CYS A 309 -4.86 13.57 -14.45
CA CYS A 309 -3.72 14.47 -14.42
C CYS A 309 -4.20 15.89 -14.10
N PHE A 310 -3.66 16.47 -13.03
CA PHE A 310 -3.84 17.85 -12.64
C PHE A 310 -2.53 18.59 -12.86
N ASP A 311 -2.48 19.40 -13.92
CA ASP A 311 -1.35 20.27 -14.19
C ASP A 311 -1.30 21.46 -13.19
N PRO A 312 -0.20 22.23 -13.15
CA PRO A 312 -0.08 23.36 -12.24
C PRO A 312 -1.20 24.40 -12.35
N GLU A 313 -1.76 24.62 -13.55
CA GLU A 313 -2.84 25.59 -13.78
C GLU A 313 -4.15 25.11 -13.14
N MET A 314 -4.51 23.84 -13.36
CA MET A 314 -5.64 23.18 -12.72
C MET A 314 -5.53 23.19 -11.20
N LEU A 315 -4.34 22.89 -10.67
CA LEU A 315 -4.09 22.91 -9.23
C LEU A 315 -4.24 24.32 -8.64
N GLU A 316 -3.81 25.36 -9.36
CA GLU A 316 -3.99 26.73 -8.90
C GLU A 316 -5.46 27.18 -8.99
N LYS A 317 -6.18 26.79 -10.06
CA LYS A 317 -7.64 27.00 -10.16
C LYS A 317 -8.38 26.39 -8.96
N LEU A 318 -8.03 25.17 -8.55
CA LEU A 318 -8.63 24.54 -7.36
C LEU A 318 -8.37 25.32 -6.08
N LYS A 319 -7.14 25.81 -5.87
CA LYS A 319 -6.82 26.65 -4.70
C LYS A 319 -7.58 27.97 -4.74
N MET A 320 -7.69 28.61 -5.90
CA MET A 320 -8.44 29.86 -6.05
C MET A 320 -9.92 29.63 -5.74
N LYS A 321 -10.53 28.56 -6.25
CA LYS A 321 -11.90 28.15 -5.94
C LYS A 321 -12.11 27.88 -4.45
N ALA A 322 -11.13 27.29 -3.78
CA ALA A 322 -11.17 27.08 -2.33
C ALA A 322 -11.12 28.40 -1.53
N LYS A 323 -10.47 29.45 -2.07
CA LYS A 323 -10.30 30.78 -1.44
C LYS A 323 -11.38 31.79 -1.85
N GLU A 324 -12.30 31.44 -2.75
CA GLU A 324 -13.35 32.33 -3.24
C GLU A 324 -14.10 33.04 -2.11
N ASN A 325 -14.48 34.31 -2.34
CA ASN A 325 -15.19 35.17 -1.39
C ASN A 325 -14.48 35.33 -0.04
N GLY A 326 -13.15 35.15 0.02
CA GLY A 326 -12.39 35.26 1.26
C GLY A 326 -12.66 34.11 2.24
N ALA A 327 -13.18 32.97 1.77
CA ALA A 327 -13.56 31.84 2.62
C ALA A 327 -12.37 31.17 3.32
N LEU A 328 -11.15 31.35 2.80
CA LEU A 328 -9.89 30.84 3.35
C LEU A 328 -8.75 31.84 3.08
N GLU A 329 -7.85 32.00 4.06
CA GLU A 329 -6.63 32.81 3.88
C GLU A 329 -5.56 32.07 3.06
N LYS A 330 -5.35 30.78 3.37
CA LYS A 330 -4.32 29.93 2.76
C LYS A 330 -4.90 28.57 2.40
N CYS A 331 -4.38 27.99 1.32
CA CYS A 331 -4.76 26.66 0.88
C CYS A 331 -3.59 26.01 0.14
N THR A 332 -3.15 24.84 0.60
CA THR A 332 -2.12 24.06 -0.09
C THR A 332 -2.71 23.23 -1.22
N THR A 333 -1.86 22.81 -2.17
CA THR A 333 -2.28 21.90 -3.25
C THR A 333 -2.90 20.61 -2.70
N PHE A 334 -2.29 20.05 -1.64
CA PHE A 334 -2.79 18.83 -1.00
C PHE A 334 -4.18 19.05 -0.42
N GLU A 335 -4.40 20.15 0.30
CA GLU A 335 -5.69 20.47 0.88
C GLU A 335 -6.79 20.64 -0.18
N ALA A 336 -6.53 21.46 -1.21
CA ALA A 336 -7.50 21.72 -2.27
C ALA A 336 -7.85 20.45 -3.05
N LEU A 337 -6.84 19.67 -3.46
CA LEU A 337 -7.03 18.48 -4.26
C LEU A 337 -7.68 17.35 -3.47
N SER A 338 -7.27 17.12 -2.21
CA SER A 338 -7.88 16.11 -1.35
C SER A 338 -9.35 16.42 -1.10
N ALA A 339 -9.69 17.68 -0.80
CA ALA A 339 -11.07 18.12 -0.64
C ALA A 339 -11.88 17.94 -1.92
N PHE A 340 -11.31 18.28 -3.08
CA PHE A 340 -11.97 18.14 -4.38
C PHE A 340 -12.24 16.68 -4.74
N VAL A 341 -11.23 15.81 -4.59
CA VAL A 341 -11.34 14.36 -4.86
C VAL A 341 -12.31 13.69 -3.90
N TRP A 342 -12.28 14.05 -2.61
CA TRP A 342 -13.22 13.51 -1.61
C TRP A 342 -14.66 13.84 -1.97
N ARG A 343 -14.96 15.11 -2.27
CA ARG A 343 -16.29 15.54 -2.76
C ARG A 343 -16.68 14.81 -4.04
N GLY A 344 -15.76 14.70 -5.00
CA GLY A 344 -15.98 14.01 -6.28
C GLY A 344 -16.32 12.54 -6.11
N ARG A 345 -15.59 11.81 -5.26
CA ARG A 345 -15.82 10.38 -4.99
C ARG A 345 -17.14 10.16 -4.27
N THR A 346 -17.44 10.95 -3.24
CA THR A 346 -18.72 10.88 -2.52
C THR A 346 -19.91 11.05 -3.47
N LYS A 347 -19.85 12.04 -4.36
CA LYS A 347 -20.89 12.27 -5.37
C LYS A 347 -20.96 11.15 -6.42
N ALA A 348 -19.81 10.66 -6.89
CA ALA A 348 -19.74 9.58 -7.86
C ALA A 348 -20.33 8.25 -7.35
N LEU A 349 -20.16 7.97 -6.06
CA LEU A 349 -20.73 6.80 -5.37
C LEU A 349 -22.20 7.00 -4.98
N ARG A 350 -22.80 8.16 -5.26
CA ARG A 350 -24.20 8.48 -4.95
C ARG A 350 -24.56 8.24 -3.49
N MET A 351 -23.65 8.61 -2.58
CA MET A 351 -23.89 8.48 -1.15
C MET A 351 -25.12 9.30 -0.73
N LEU A 352 -25.97 8.69 0.11
CA LEU A 352 -27.14 9.34 0.71
C LEU A 352 -26.69 10.50 1.60
N PRO A 353 -27.47 11.59 1.75
CA PRO A 353 -27.08 12.75 2.55
C PRO A 353 -26.65 12.41 3.98
N GLU A 354 -27.34 11.46 4.62
CA GLU A 354 -27.10 10.98 6.00
C GLU A 354 -25.90 10.03 6.13
N GLN A 355 -25.30 9.59 5.03
CA GLN A 355 -24.10 8.75 5.04
C GLN A 355 -22.92 9.54 5.60
N GLU A 356 -22.33 9.08 6.70
CA GLU A 356 -21.02 9.58 7.09
C GLU A 356 -19.96 9.10 6.10
N THR A 357 -19.04 9.98 5.74
CA THR A 357 -17.87 9.64 4.95
C THR A 357 -16.62 10.09 5.69
N LYS A 358 -15.56 9.26 5.63
CA LYS A 358 -14.28 9.54 6.27
C LYS A 358 -13.21 9.75 5.21
N LEU A 359 -12.45 10.83 5.37
CA LEU A 359 -11.19 11.02 4.67
C LEU A 359 -10.06 10.63 5.61
N LEU A 360 -9.21 9.70 5.19
CA LEU A 360 -7.96 9.34 5.85
C LEU A 360 -6.77 9.78 4.99
N PHE A 361 -5.69 10.20 5.63
CA PHE A 361 -4.40 10.43 4.98
C PHE A 361 -3.26 10.38 5.98
N ALA A 362 -2.05 10.09 5.47
CA ALA A 362 -0.85 10.06 6.27
C ALA A 362 -0.29 11.47 6.52
N VAL A 363 0.13 11.73 7.76
CA VAL A 363 0.87 12.94 8.15
C VAL A 363 2.27 12.53 8.62
N ASP A 364 3.30 13.21 8.11
CA ASP A 364 4.68 13.03 8.58
C ASP A 364 4.85 13.60 9.99
N GLY A 365 5.04 12.71 10.95
CA GLY A 365 5.21 13.02 12.35
C GLY A 365 6.66 13.30 12.75
N ARG A 366 7.65 12.99 11.90
CA ARG A 366 9.08 13.21 12.19
C ARG A 366 9.39 14.60 12.76
N PRO A 367 8.95 15.72 12.15
CA PRO A 367 9.18 17.06 12.69
C PRO A 367 8.23 17.44 13.84
N LYS A 368 7.21 16.63 14.13
CA LYS A 368 6.17 16.91 15.12
C LYS A 368 6.52 16.41 16.52
N PHE A 369 7.38 15.41 16.63
CA PHE A 369 7.87 14.93 17.92
C PHE A 369 8.75 15.98 18.61
N ILE A 370 8.78 15.94 19.94
CA ILE A 370 9.67 16.76 20.77
C ILE A 370 10.54 15.83 21.63
N PRO A 371 11.86 15.71 21.35
CA PRO A 371 12.56 16.25 20.18
C PRO A 371 12.11 15.58 18.86
N PRO A 372 12.37 16.19 17.69
CA PRO A 372 12.07 15.59 16.39
C PRO A 372 12.77 14.24 16.21
N LEU A 373 12.23 13.37 15.36
CA LEU A 373 12.90 12.11 15.05
C LEU A 373 14.25 12.36 14.36
N PRO A 374 15.29 11.55 14.65
CA PRO A 374 16.58 11.69 14.02
C PRO A 374 16.51 11.63 12.49
N LYS A 375 17.39 12.39 11.82
CA LYS A 375 17.60 12.24 10.38
C LYS A 375 17.98 10.79 10.06
N GLY A 376 17.39 10.22 9.01
CA GLY A 376 17.60 8.83 8.63
C GLY A 376 16.77 7.82 9.44
N TYR A 377 15.80 8.24 10.28
CA TYR A 377 14.91 7.33 11.00
C TYR A 377 14.27 6.30 10.05
N PHE A 378 14.67 5.04 10.21
CA PHE A 378 14.27 3.94 9.35
C PHE A 378 13.14 3.12 9.99
N GLY A 379 11.92 3.60 9.77
CA GLY A 379 10.66 3.01 10.25
C GLY A 379 9.48 3.86 9.81
N ASN A 380 8.28 3.55 10.31
CA ASN A 380 7.11 4.38 10.12
C ASN A 380 7.14 5.57 11.10
N GLY A 381 7.39 6.77 10.57
CA GLY A 381 7.31 8.03 11.29
C GLY A 381 6.01 8.80 11.00
N ILE A 382 4.98 8.11 10.51
CA ILE A 382 3.71 8.67 10.07
C ILE A 382 2.55 8.22 10.97
N VAL A 383 1.47 9.00 10.99
CA VAL A 383 0.17 8.60 11.52
C VAL A 383 -0.91 8.81 10.47
N LEU A 384 -1.96 7.99 10.48
CA LEU A 384 -3.18 8.29 9.72
C LEU A 384 -4.05 9.23 10.57
N THR A 385 -4.28 10.44 10.07
CA THR A 385 -5.30 11.34 10.63
C THR A 385 -6.59 11.21 9.83
N ASN A 386 -7.67 11.81 10.33
CA ASN A 386 -8.98 11.68 9.73
C ASN A 386 -9.82 12.96 9.77
N SER A 387 -10.75 13.07 8.82
CA SER A 387 -11.90 13.97 8.87
C SER A 387 -13.17 13.16 8.61
N ILE A 388 -14.26 13.43 9.32
CA ILE A 388 -15.56 12.78 9.13
C ILE A 388 -16.63 13.85 9.00
N CYS A 389 -17.51 13.71 8.02
CA CYS A 389 -18.73 14.52 7.90
C CYS A 389 -19.83 13.75 7.17
N GLN A 390 -21.04 14.29 7.17
CA GLN A 390 -22.12 13.77 6.33
C GLN A 390 -21.86 14.05 4.85
N ALA A 391 -22.22 13.10 3.99
CA ALA A 391 -22.08 13.23 2.55
C ALA A 391 -22.90 14.41 1.99
N GLY A 392 -24.09 14.65 2.56
CA GLY A 392 -24.93 15.79 2.19
C GLY A 392 -24.22 17.12 2.43
N GLU A 393 -23.67 17.33 3.63
CA GLU A 393 -22.90 18.53 3.95
C GLU A 393 -21.68 18.70 3.04
N LEU A 394 -20.97 17.61 2.77
CA LEU A 394 -19.78 17.62 1.91
C LEU A 394 -20.10 18.05 0.47
N MET A 395 -21.26 17.63 -0.04
CA MET A 395 -21.70 17.93 -1.40
C MET A 395 -22.34 19.32 -1.54
N GLU A 396 -23.15 19.74 -0.57
CA GLU A 396 -23.91 21.00 -0.60
C GLU A 396 -23.06 22.23 -0.24
N LYS A 397 -22.14 22.09 0.72
CA LYS A 397 -21.28 23.20 1.13
C LYS A 397 -20.18 23.48 0.08
N PRO A 398 -19.66 24.72 0.02
CA PRO A 398 -18.58 25.08 -0.91
C PRO A 398 -17.31 24.28 -0.65
N LEU A 399 -16.42 24.20 -1.65
CA LEU A 399 -15.14 23.46 -1.55
C LEU A 399 -14.31 23.86 -0.32
N SER A 400 -14.39 25.13 0.09
CA SER A 400 -13.73 25.66 1.28
C SER A 400 -14.12 24.94 2.58
N PHE A 401 -15.35 24.39 2.68
CA PHE A 401 -15.75 23.58 3.82
C PHE A 401 -14.94 22.29 3.91
N ALA A 402 -14.85 21.54 2.81
CA ALA A 402 -14.06 20.33 2.76
C ALA A 402 -12.57 20.60 3.00
N VAL A 403 -12.05 21.72 2.48
CA VAL A 403 -10.67 22.15 2.74
C VAL A 403 -10.43 22.44 4.23
N ARG A 404 -11.36 23.11 4.94
CA ARG A 404 -11.23 23.32 6.39
C ARG A 404 -11.14 22.01 7.17
N LEU A 405 -11.96 21.02 6.81
CA LEU A 405 -11.90 19.70 7.44
C LEU A 405 -10.52 19.04 7.27
N VAL A 406 -9.90 19.17 6.09
CA VAL A 406 -8.54 18.67 5.84
C VAL A 406 -7.51 19.45 6.67
N GLN A 407 -7.62 20.78 6.72
CA GLN A 407 -6.71 21.64 7.48
C GLN A 407 -6.77 21.33 8.98
N GLU A 408 -7.96 21.18 9.54
CA GLU A 408 -8.17 20.81 10.95
C GLU A 408 -7.56 19.45 11.27
N ALA A 409 -7.77 18.45 10.39
CA ALA A 409 -7.19 17.11 10.54
C ALA A 409 -5.66 17.09 10.42
N ILE A 410 -5.04 17.99 9.65
CA ILE A 410 -3.58 18.17 9.63
C ILE A 410 -3.10 18.86 10.92
N ASN A 411 -3.80 19.92 11.33
CA ASN A 411 -3.37 20.79 12.43
C ASN A 411 -3.46 20.11 13.81
N ILE A 412 -4.34 19.12 13.97
CA ILE A 412 -4.43 18.36 15.23
C ILE A 412 -3.19 17.49 15.49
N VAL A 413 -2.43 17.14 14.44
CA VAL A 413 -1.26 16.25 14.55
C VAL A 413 -0.05 17.01 15.10
N ASN A 414 0.17 16.83 16.40
CA ASN A 414 1.30 17.33 17.18
C ASN A 414 1.97 16.17 17.97
N ASP A 415 3.04 16.45 18.73
CA ASP A 415 3.73 15.44 19.57
C ASP A 415 2.77 14.62 20.44
N ARG A 416 1.83 15.28 21.14
CA ARG A 416 0.86 14.60 22.02
C ARG A 416 -0.09 13.71 21.23
N TYR A 417 -0.55 14.14 20.05
CA TYR A 417 -1.38 13.33 19.16
C TYR A 417 -0.62 12.07 18.72
N MET A 418 0.63 12.22 18.26
CA MET A 418 1.47 11.10 17.84
C MET A 418 1.67 10.08 18.97
N ARG A 419 1.99 10.54 20.19
CA ARG A 419 2.18 9.68 21.36
C ARG A 419 0.87 9.03 21.81
N SER A 420 -0.25 9.76 21.74
CA SER A 420 -1.58 9.22 22.01
C SER A 420 -1.94 8.12 21.03
N ALA A 421 -1.61 8.25 19.73
CA ALA A 421 -1.89 7.22 18.74
C ALA A 421 -1.09 5.93 18.99
N ILE A 422 0.20 6.06 19.36
CA ILE A 422 1.05 4.93 19.76
C ILE A 422 0.43 4.20 20.95
N ASP A 423 0.01 4.94 21.97
CA ASP A 423 -0.60 4.39 23.20
C ASP A 423 -1.99 3.81 22.95
N TYR A 424 -2.79 4.42 22.08
CA TYR A 424 -4.10 3.92 21.68
C TYR A 424 -3.96 2.56 21.03
N PHE A 425 -3.02 2.41 20.09
CA PHE A 425 -2.73 1.11 19.49
C PHE A 425 -2.18 0.12 20.52
N GLU A 426 -1.41 0.58 21.51
CA GLU A 426 -0.87 -0.30 22.54
C GLU A 426 -1.98 -1.00 23.33
N VAL A 427 -3.02 -0.25 23.68
CA VAL A 427 -4.14 -0.71 24.51
C VAL A 427 -5.16 -1.48 23.67
N THR A 428 -5.45 -1.03 22.45
CA THR A 428 -6.60 -1.53 21.68
C THR A 428 -6.23 -2.53 20.60
N ARG A 429 -4.98 -2.49 20.10
CA ARG A 429 -4.55 -3.20 18.87
C ARG A 429 -5.47 -2.95 17.66
N ALA A 430 -6.22 -1.84 17.68
CA ALA A 430 -7.20 -1.53 16.65
C ALA A 430 -6.53 -1.29 15.29
N ARG A 431 -7.26 -1.58 14.21
CA ARG A 431 -6.85 -1.32 12.83
C ARG A 431 -7.70 -0.20 12.23
N PRO A 432 -7.12 0.72 11.43
CA PRO A 432 -7.92 1.75 10.77
C PRO A 432 -9.04 1.10 9.97
N SER A 433 -10.28 1.55 10.18
CA SER A 433 -11.42 1.04 9.43
C SER A 433 -11.53 1.78 8.09
N LEU A 434 -11.67 1.02 7.00
CA LEU A 434 -11.85 1.54 5.64
C LEU A 434 -13.33 1.65 5.22
N ALA A 435 -14.28 1.29 6.09
CA ALA A 435 -15.71 1.40 5.79
C ALA A 435 -16.10 2.86 5.50
N SER A 436 -16.80 3.10 4.37
CA SER A 436 -17.19 4.43 3.88
C SER A 436 -16.06 5.47 3.87
N THR A 437 -14.83 4.98 3.66
CA THR A 437 -13.61 5.78 3.78
C THR A 437 -12.99 6.02 2.40
N LEU A 438 -12.33 7.17 2.26
CA LEU A 438 -11.37 7.45 1.21
C LEU A 438 -9.99 7.59 1.89
N LEU A 439 -9.01 6.77 1.50
CA LEU A 439 -7.64 6.88 1.99
C LEU A 439 -6.75 7.49 0.91
N ILE A 440 -6.28 8.72 1.14
CA ILE A 440 -5.32 9.39 0.25
C ILE A 440 -3.91 9.12 0.74
N THR A 441 -3.06 8.62 -0.14
CA THR A 441 -1.61 8.55 0.11
C THR A 441 -0.86 9.34 -0.96
N THR A 442 0.17 10.07 -0.54
CA THR A 442 0.87 11.02 -1.41
C THR A 442 2.29 10.56 -1.66
N TRP A 443 2.60 10.29 -2.91
CA TRP A 443 3.93 9.87 -3.37
C TRP A 443 4.59 10.96 -4.22
N SER A 444 3.86 12.03 -4.55
CA SER A 444 4.34 13.14 -5.38
C SER A 444 5.57 13.86 -4.86
N ARG A 445 5.85 13.77 -3.55
CA ARG A 445 7.04 14.34 -2.91
C ARG A 445 8.13 13.32 -2.59
N LEU A 446 7.88 12.03 -2.84
CA LEU A 446 8.86 10.98 -2.63
C LEU A 446 9.92 11.02 -3.75
N SER A 447 11.18 10.82 -3.39
CA SER A 447 12.32 10.93 -4.29
C SER A 447 12.54 9.70 -5.17
N PHE A 448 11.46 9.16 -5.76
CA PHE A 448 11.51 8.03 -6.70
C PHE A 448 12.48 8.23 -7.88
N HIS A 449 12.76 9.48 -8.21
CA HIS A 449 13.55 9.87 -9.37
C HIS A 449 15.01 10.17 -9.12
N LYS A 450 15.45 10.19 -7.86
CA LYS A 450 16.85 10.53 -7.55
C LYS A 450 17.76 9.30 -7.54
N THR A 451 17.15 8.11 -7.60
CA THR A 451 17.87 6.85 -7.57
C THR A 451 18.73 6.72 -8.82
N ASP A 452 20.03 6.47 -8.64
CA ASP A 452 20.91 6.18 -9.76
C ASP A 452 21.93 5.12 -9.33
N PHE A 453 21.90 3.99 -10.04
CA PHE A 453 22.79 2.84 -9.83
C PHE A 453 24.06 2.90 -10.72
N GLY A 454 24.35 4.06 -11.31
CA GLY A 454 25.32 4.27 -12.38
C GLY A 454 24.72 4.15 -13.78
N TRP A 455 23.40 4.34 -13.92
CA TRP A 455 22.64 4.36 -15.18
C TRP A 455 21.85 5.67 -15.37
N GLY A 456 22.02 6.63 -14.47
CA GLY A 456 21.20 7.82 -14.38
C GLY A 456 19.91 7.58 -13.60
N GLU A 457 19.07 8.62 -13.57
CA GLU A 457 17.76 8.59 -12.93
C GLU A 457 16.78 7.64 -13.67
N PRO A 458 15.81 7.02 -12.97
CA PRO A 458 14.82 6.18 -13.63
C PRO A 458 13.92 7.03 -14.53
N VAL A 459 13.70 6.53 -15.75
CA VAL A 459 12.78 7.13 -16.73
C VAL A 459 11.32 6.85 -16.42
N LEU A 460 11.06 5.77 -15.66
CA LEU A 460 9.74 5.41 -15.15
C LEU A 460 9.88 4.90 -13.71
N SER A 461 8.95 5.29 -12.86
CA SER A 461 8.91 4.81 -11.48
C SER A 461 7.49 4.92 -10.95
N GLY A 462 7.01 3.92 -10.22
CA GLY A 462 5.67 3.99 -9.66
C GLY A 462 5.18 2.72 -9.00
N PRO A 463 3.95 2.77 -8.47
CA PRO A 463 3.27 1.60 -7.93
C PRO A 463 2.91 0.62 -9.04
N VAL A 464 2.90 -0.68 -8.72
CA VAL A 464 2.37 -1.72 -9.63
C VAL A 464 0.84 -1.75 -9.63
N ALA A 465 0.23 -1.54 -8.46
CA ALA A 465 -1.21 -1.60 -8.26
C ALA A 465 -1.62 -0.71 -7.07
N LEU A 466 -2.93 -0.48 -6.94
CA LEU A 466 -3.49 0.08 -5.72
C LEU A 466 -3.59 -1.01 -4.64
N PRO A 467 -3.20 -0.73 -3.39
CA PRO A 467 -3.29 -1.73 -2.31
C PRO A 467 -4.72 -2.17 -2.01
N GLU A 468 -5.66 -1.23 -2.01
CA GLU A 468 -7.08 -1.45 -1.67
C GLU A 468 -7.98 -0.52 -2.49
N LYS A 469 -9.27 -0.86 -2.60
CA LYS A 469 -10.26 -0.11 -3.38
C LYS A 469 -10.55 1.30 -2.81
N GLU A 470 -10.33 1.52 -1.52
CA GLU A 470 -10.46 2.82 -0.85
C GLU A 470 -9.25 3.73 -1.05
N VAL A 471 -8.11 3.19 -1.53
CA VAL A 471 -6.85 3.93 -1.63
C VAL A 471 -6.79 4.71 -2.94
N ILE A 472 -6.41 5.98 -2.82
CA ILE A 472 -6.05 6.85 -3.94
C ILE A 472 -4.60 7.29 -3.77
N LEU A 473 -3.84 7.23 -4.86
CA LEU A 473 -2.44 7.66 -4.91
C LEU A 473 -2.32 9.01 -5.62
N PHE A 474 -1.67 9.96 -4.97
CA PHE A 474 -1.20 11.19 -5.63
C PHE A 474 0.25 10.99 -6.06
N LEU A 475 0.46 10.78 -7.36
CA LEU A 475 1.77 10.57 -7.98
C LEU A 475 2.25 11.87 -8.62
N SER A 476 3.56 12.09 -8.68
CA SER A 476 4.13 13.22 -9.44
C SER A 476 3.88 13.03 -10.93
N HIS A 477 3.55 14.11 -11.66
CA HIS A 477 3.28 14.07 -13.10
C HIS A 477 3.94 15.24 -13.84
N GLY A 478 4.18 15.02 -15.14
CA GLY A 478 4.80 15.99 -16.05
C GLY A 478 6.33 15.94 -16.05
N LYS A 479 6.94 16.54 -17.07
CA LYS A 479 8.41 16.57 -17.24
C LYS A 479 9.11 17.25 -16.05
N GLU A 480 8.52 18.33 -15.56
CA GLU A 480 8.99 19.09 -14.38
C GLU A 480 8.45 18.53 -13.05
N ARG A 481 7.64 17.46 -13.10
CA ARG A 481 7.07 16.78 -11.91
C ARG A 481 6.28 17.70 -10.97
N ASN A 482 5.77 18.82 -11.49
CA ASN A 482 5.00 19.83 -10.77
C ASN A 482 3.48 19.61 -10.85
N GLY A 483 3.02 18.69 -11.71
CA GLY A 483 1.65 18.20 -11.75
C GLY A 483 1.42 17.03 -10.79
N ILE A 484 0.15 16.73 -10.53
CA ILE A 484 -0.26 15.57 -9.73
C ILE A 484 -1.13 14.66 -10.58
N ASN A 485 -0.75 13.39 -10.68
CA ASN A 485 -1.62 12.36 -11.20
C ASN A 485 -2.36 11.67 -10.04
N VAL A 486 -3.68 11.74 -10.05
CA VAL A 486 -4.56 11.06 -9.08
C VAL A 486 -4.94 9.70 -9.66
N LEU A 487 -4.37 8.64 -9.10
CA LEU A 487 -4.64 7.25 -9.47
C LEU A 487 -5.63 6.61 -8.49
N LEU A 488 -6.74 6.07 -9.01
CA LEU A 488 -7.80 5.47 -8.20
C LEU A 488 -8.57 4.37 -8.95
N GLY A 489 -9.21 3.48 -8.18
CA GLY A 489 -10.18 2.51 -8.67
C GLY A 489 -11.60 2.86 -8.24
N LEU A 490 -12.57 2.75 -9.15
CA LEU A 490 -14.00 2.87 -8.83
C LEU A 490 -14.83 1.85 -9.64
N PRO A 491 -16.01 1.45 -9.13
CA PRO A 491 -17.00 0.72 -9.90
C PRO A 491 -17.31 1.42 -11.22
N ALA A 492 -17.50 0.67 -12.31
CA ALA A 492 -17.69 1.25 -13.64
C ALA A 492 -18.75 2.38 -13.72
N PRO A 493 -19.94 2.26 -13.08
CA PRO A 493 -20.92 3.34 -13.07
C PRO A 493 -20.43 4.59 -12.34
N ALA A 494 -19.76 4.42 -11.20
CA ALA A 494 -19.21 5.51 -10.41
C ALA A 494 -18.03 6.18 -11.13
N MET A 495 -17.17 5.40 -11.79
CA MET A 495 -16.04 5.92 -12.56
C MET A 495 -16.51 6.87 -13.66
N LYS A 496 -17.58 6.53 -14.39
CA LYS A 496 -18.14 7.41 -15.44
C LYS A 496 -18.55 8.78 -14.88
N MET A 497 -19.22 8.80 -13.74
CA MET A 497 -19.60 10.05 -13.05
C MET A 497 -18.37 10.80 -12.54
N PHE A 498 -17.44 10.09 -11.91
CA PHE A 498 -16.22 10.69 -11.36
C PHE A 498 -15.40 11.38 -12.46
N GLN A 499 -15.26 10.76 -13.64
CA GLN A 499 -14.56 11.38 -14.77
C GLN A 499 -15.17 12.72 -15.16
N GLN A 500 -16.50 12.81 -15.23
CA GLN A 500 -17.19 14.07 -15.54
C GLN A 500 -16.91 15.15 -14.49
N LEU A 501 -16.81 14.75 -13.21
CA LEU A 501 -16.55 15.66 -12.10
C LEU A 501 -15.10 16.15 -12.05
N MET A 502 -14.14 15.45 -12.63
CA MET A 502 -12.73 15.83 -12.63
C MET A 502 -12.35 16.86 -13.72
N HIS A 503 -13.28 17.22 -14.61
CA HIS A 503 -13.08 18.33 -15.55
C HIS A 503 -13.34 19.66 -14.82
N ILE A 504 -12.29 20.47 -14.66
CA ILE A 504 -12.30 21.76 -13.94
C ILE A 504 -11.85 22.93 -14.78
#